data_AF-A0A177M1G8-F1
#
_entry.id   AF-A0A177M1G8-F1
#
_cell.length_a   1.000
_cell.length_b   1.000
_cell.length_c   1.000
_cell.angle_alpha   90.00
_cell.angle_beta   90.00
_cell.angle_gamma   90.00
#
_symmetry.space_group_name_H-M   'P 1'
#
loop_
_entity.id
_entity.type
_entity.pdbx_description
1 polymer ?
#
loop_
_entity_poly.entity_id
_entity_poly.type
_entity_poly.pdbx_seq_one_letter_code
_entity_poly.pdbx_strand_id
1 'polypeptide(L)'
;MDLPWESLEIAKLGVSLVTPVLVLILGIIINNSIKTSERATALRSEIYKTVGGDLNDIYSYLAFVGCWKEMTPVEIIAKKRAVDKAMYTYKPFFSSELFHTYETFMEEAFAPYGGSGKDARIRSDISTNDGDRQSHSKEWQVEWVDRFTKERNKLAQDQAYNRFLEQLARDLSLK
;
A
#
# COMPACT_ATOMS: atom_id res chain seq x y z
N MET A 1 -26.63 38.59 -54.63
CA MET A 1 -26.49 39.57 -53.54
C MET A 1 -26.84 38.82 -52.26
N ASP A 2 -26.20 39.21 -51.16
CA ASP A 2 -26.27 38.64 -49.81
C ASP A 2 -25.22 37.58 -49.41
N LEU A 3 -24.80 37.69 -48.15
CA LEU A 3 -24.28 36.64 -47.26
C LEU A 3 -22.78 36.54 -46.91
N PRO A 4 -21.96 37.61 -46.87
CA PRO A 4 -20.76 37.62 -46.01
C PRO A 4 -21.05 38.12 -44.59
N TRP A 5 -22.02 39.04 -44.44
CA TRP A 5 -22.31 39.73 -43.18
C TRP A 5 -23.19 38.89 -42.23
N GLU A 6 -24.27 38.28 -42.75
CA GLU A 6 -25.11 37.38 -41.96
C GLU A 6 -24.34 36.15 -41.46
N SER A 7 -23.53 35.54 -42.32
CA SER A 7 -22.73 34.35 -41.97
C SER A 7 -21.70 34.68 -40.88
N LEU A 8 -21.16 35.91 -40.87
CA LEU A 8 -20.27 36.39 -39.81
C LEU A 8 -20.98 36.63 -38.48
N GLU A 9 -22.19 37.20 -38.51
CA GLU A 9 -22.99 37.43 -37.30
C GLU A 9 -23.49 36.11 -36.70
N ILE A 10 -23.97 35.17 -37.53
CA ILE A 10 -24.34 33.82 -37.11
C ILE A 10 -23.14 33.09 -36.51
N ALA A 11 -21.95 33.23 -37.11
CA ALA A 11 -20.73 32.65 -36.55
C ALA A 11 -20.35 33.25 -35.19
N LYS A 12 -20.45 34.57 -35.00
CA LYS A 12 -20.18 35.23 -33.72
C LYS A 12 -21.16 34.81 -32.62
N LEU A 13 -22.45 34.66 -32.97
CA LEU A 13 -23.48 34.17 -32.06
C LEU A 13 -23.28 32.69 -31.71
N GLY A 14 -22.86 31.88 -32.68
CA GLY A 14 -22.47 30.49 -32.46
C GLY A 14 -21.29 30.38 -31.50
N VAL A 15 -20.22 31.15 -31.73
CA VAL A 15 -19.02 31.15 -30.88
C VAL A 15 -19.31 31.64 -29.45
N SER A 16 -20.15 32.68 -29.29
CA SER A 16 -20.51 33.21 -27.96
C SER A 16 -21.38 32.27 -27.15
N LEU A 17 -22.14 31.38 -27.79
CA LEU A 17 -22.92 30.34 -27.12
C LEU A 17 -22.09 29.05 -26.87
N VAL A 18 -21.21 28.69 -27.80
CA VAL A 18 -20.38 27.48 -27.70
C VAL A 18 -19.35 27.60 -26.59
N THR A 19 -18.76 28.77 -26.39
CA THR A 19 -17.73 28.99 -25.36
C THR A 19 -18.24 28.68 -23.93
N PRO A 20 -19.34 29.26 -23.43
CA PRO A 20 -19.85 28.94 -22.10
C PRO A 20 -20.30 27.48 -21.97
N VAL A 21 -20.82 26.87 -23.03
CA VAL A 21 -21.20 25.44 -23.04
C VAL A 21 -19.97 24.53 -22.90
N LEU A 22 -18.88 24.81 -23.63
CA LEU A 22 -17.64 24.07 -23.51
C LEU A 22 -17.01 24.22 -22.12
N VAL A 23 -16.99 25.44 -21.57
CA VAL A 23 -16.51 25.68 -20.20
C VAL A 23 -17.34 24.90 -19.18
N LEU A 24 -18.67 24.85 -19.34
CA LEU A 24 -19.55 24.06 -18.48
C LEU A 24 -19.26 22.56 -18.56
N ILE A 25 -19.14 22.00 -19.76
CA ILE A 25 -18.84 20.58 -19.98
C ILE A 25 -17.48 20.22 -19.36
N LEU A 26 -16.44 21.02 -19.63
CA LEU A 26 -15.11 20.82 -19.03
C LEU A 26 -15.18 20.91 -17.50
N GLY A 27 -15.90 21.88 -16.96
CA GLY A 27 -16.12 22.02 -15.53
C GLY A 27 -16.76 20.79 -14.91
N ILE A 28 -17.79 20.22 -15.55
CA ILE A 28 -18.45 18.98 -15.08
C ILE A 28 -17.50 17.79 -15.12
N ILE A 29 -16.75 17.60 -16.22
CA ILE A 29 -15.79 16.49 -16.36
C ILE A 29 -14.70 16.57 -15.29
N ILE A 30 -14.10 17.75 -15.12
CA ILE A 30 -13.05 18.00 -14.12
C ILE A 30 -13.59 17.76 -12.71
N ASN A 31 -14.75 18.33 -12.38
CA ASN A 31 -15.36 18.18 -11.06
C ASN A 31 -15.69 16.71 -10.73
N ASN A 32 -16.19 15.94 -11.69
CA ASN A 32 -16.49 14.52 -11.48
C ASN A 32 -15.23 13.68 -11.31
N SER A 33 -14.17 13.98 -12.08
CA SER A 33 -12.86 13.33 -11.95
C SER A 33 -12.24 13.59 -10.57
N ILE A 34 -12.22 14.86 -10.13
CA ILE A 34 -11.69 15.26 -8.81
C ILE A 34 -12.45 14.53 -7.69
N LYS A 35 -13.79 14.58 -7.69
CA LYS A 35 -14.60 13.92 -6.65
C LYS A 35 -14.38 12.41 -6.58
N THR A 36 -14.17 11.77 -7.73
CA THR A 36 -13.90 10.32 -7.78
C THR A 36 -12.52 10.00 -7.24
N SER A 37 -11.52 10.81 -7.61
CA SER A 37 -10.15 10.70 -7.10
C SER A 37 -10.09 10.92 -5.58
N GLU A 38 -10.71 11.98 -5.07
CA GLU A 38 -10.78 12.28 -3.64
C GLU A 38 -11.40 11.14 -2.84
N ARG A 39 -12.49 10.55 -3.33
CA ARG A 39 -13.13 9.39 -2.68
C ARG A 39 -12.23 8.17 -2.65
N ALA A 40 -11.51 7.90 -3.74
CA ALA A 40 -10.57 6.78 -3.80
C ALA A 40 -9.39 6.99 -2.83
N THR A 41 -8.80 8.19 -2.82
CA THR A 41 -7.71 8.56 -1.90
C THR A 41 -8.17 8.52 -0.44
N ALA A 42 -9.36 9.03 -0.13
CA ALA A 42 -9.92 8.96 1.21
C ALA A 42 -10.08 7.51 1.68
N LEU A 43 -10.64 6.64 0.84
CA LEU A 43 -10.83 5.24 1.18
C LEU A 43 -9.49 4.51 1.37
N ARG A 44 -8.50 4.74 0.50
CA ARG A 44 -7.14 4.18 0.66
C ARG A 44 -6.51 4.63 1.98
N SER A 45 -6.66 5.90 2.32
CA SER A 45 -6.16 6.46 3.59
C SER A 45 -6.83 5.78 4.79
N GLU A 46 -8.16 5.60 4.75
CA GLU A 46 -8.89 4.88 5.81
C GLU A 46 -8.44 3.43 5.92
N ILE A 47 -8.26 2.72 4.80
CA ILE A 47 -7.74 1.35 4.84
C ILE A 47 -6.31 1.35 5.43
N TYR A 48 -5.44 2.26 5.00
CA TYR A 48 -4.08 2.34 5.54
C TYR A 48 -4.05 2.64 7.04
N LYS A 49 -4.96 3.47 7.57
CA LYS A 49 -5.08 3.67 9.03
C LYS A 49 -5.32 2.37 9.80
N THR A 50 -5.97 1.38 9.18
CA THR A 50 -6.23 0.08 9.80
C THR A 50 -5.03 -0.86 9.75
N VAL A 51 -4.20 -0.81 8.70
CA VAL A 51 -3.10 -1.78 8.48
C VAL A 51 -1.70 -1.21 8.67
N GLY A 52 -1.54 0.11 8.67
CA GLY A 52 -0.24 0.78 8.63
C GLY A 52 0.62 0.49 9.86
N GLY A 53 0.02 0.42 11.05
CA GLY A 53 0.71 0.01 12.27
C GLY A 53 1.25 -1.42 12.16
N ASP A 54 0.42 -2.37 11.74
CA ASP A 54 0.80 -3.78 11.59
C ASP A 54 1.88 -3.98 10.50
N LEU A 55 1.80 -3.25 9.39
CA LEU A 55 2.82 -3.24 8.34
C LEU A 55 4.17 -2.75 8.88
N ASN A 56 4.15 -1.65 9.64
CA ASN A 56 5.36 -1.11 10.25
C ASN A 56 5.94 -2.03 11.32
N ASP A 57 5.09 -2.70 12.09
CA ASP A 57 5.50 -3.66 13.11
C ASP A 57 6.19 -4.88 12.48
N ILE A 58 5.65 -5.41 11.37
CA ILE A 58 6.29 -6.47 10.58
C ILE A 58 7.69 -6.03 10.14
N TYR A 59 7.82 -4.86 9.53
CA TYR A 59 9.11 -4.33 9.10
C TYR A 59 10.07 -4.13 10.28
N SER A 60 9.59 -3.47 11.35
CA SER A 60 10.37 -3.17 12.55
C SER A 60 10.93 -4.45 13.17
N TYR A 61 10.11 -5.51 13.19
CA TYR A 61 10.53 -6.81 13.65
C TYR A 61 11.63 -7.43 12.80
N LEU A 62 11.52 -7.39 11.46
CA LEU A 62 12.55 -7.91 10.54
C LEU A 62 13.88 -7.13 10.64
N ALA A 63 13.78 -5.81 10.81
CA ALA A 63 14.91 -4.90 10.82
C ALA A 63 15.57 -4.75 12.20
N PHE A 64 14.99 -5.30 13.27
CA PHE A 64 15.44 -5.13 14.66
C PHE A 64 15.45 -3.66 15.09
N VAL A 65 14.42 -2.89 14.71
CA VAL A 65 14.26 -1.46 15.06
C VAL A 65 12.93 -1.21 15.78
N GLY A 66 12.78 -0.03 16.37
CA GLY A 66 11.56 0.34 17.11
C GLY A 66 11.31 -0.59 18.31
N CYS A 67 10.05 -0.99 18.50
CA CYS A 67 9.60 -1.84 19.61
C CYS A 67 9.74 -3.34 19.33
N TRP A 68 10.63 -3.79 18.44
CA TRP A 68 10.73 -5.20 18.04
C TRP A 68 10.89 -6.19 19.20
N LYS A 69 11.50 -5.78 20.32
CA LYS A 69 11.72 -6.59 21.52
C LYS A 69 10.43 -6.92 22.28
N GLU A 70 9.38 -6.15 22.04
CA GLU A 70 8.07 -6.30 22.69
C GLU A 70 7.16 -7.26 21.91
N MET A 71 7.56 -7.63 20.68
CA MET A 71 6.77 -8.47 19.80
C MET A 71 7.29 -9.91 19.75
N THR A 72 6.37 -10.85 19.59
CA THR A 72 6.62 -12.27 19.41
C THR A 72 6.44 -12.69 17.95
N PRO A 73 7.08 -13.77 17.48
CA PRO A 73 6.88 -14.23 16.10
C PRO A 73 5.44 -14.64 15.81
N VAL A 74 4.69 -15.08 16.83
CA VAL A 74 3.27 -15.42 16.70
C VAL A 74 2.43 -14.17 16.43
N GLU A 75 2.70 -13.07 17.14
CA GLU A 75 2.03 -11.79 16.89
C GLU A 75 2.35 -11.25 15.50
N ILE A 76 3.60 -11.36 15.04
CA ILE A 76 3.98 -10.92 13.69
C ILE A 76 3.27 -11.72 12.60
N ILE A 77 3.12 -13.04 12.78
CA ILE A 77 2.32 -13.87 11.87
C ILE A 77 0.84 -13.48 11.92
N ALA A 78 0.30 -13.16 13.10
CA ALA A 78 -1.09 -12.70 13.24
C ALA A 78 -1.30 -11.35 12.53
N LYS A 79 -0.37 -10.41 12.68
CA LYS A 79 -0.35 -9.11 11.97
C LYS A 79 -0.29 -9.31 10.46
N LYS A 80 0.56 -10.22 9.95
CA LYS A 80 0.58 -10.58 8.52
C LYS A 80 -0.82 -11.00 8.05
N ARG A 81 -1.49 -11.91 8.76
CA ARG A 81 -2.83 -12.36 8.37
C ARG A 81 -3.87 -11.23 8.40
N ALA A 82 -3.79 -10.33 9.38
CA ALA A 82 -4.69 -9.19 9.48
C ALA A 82 -4.50 -8.23 8.30
N VAL A 83 -3.23 -7.91 7.98
CA VAL A 83 -2.86 -7.09 6.82
C VAL A 83 -3.29 -7.77 5.53
N ASP A 84 -2.96 -9.05 5.32
CA ASP A 84 -3.37 -9.81 4.13
C ASP A 84 -4.88 -9.79 3.95
N LYS A 85 -5.64 -10.06 5.01
CA LYS A 85 -7.10 -10.01 4.96
C LYS A 85 -7.60 -8.65 4.48
N ALA A 86 -7.09 -7.57 5.04
CA ALA A 86 -7.49 -6.22 4.66
C ALA A 86 -7.06 -5.88 3.22
N MET A 87 -5.79 -6.11 2.87
CA MET A 87 -5.24 -5.81 1.56
C MET A 87 -5.99 -6.55 0.45
N TYR A 88 -6.25 -7.85 0.62
CA TYR A 88 -6.99 -8.63 -0.37
C TYR A 88 -8.50 -8.28 -0.41
N THR A 89 -9.12 -7.95 0.73
CA THR A 89 -10.53 -7.51 0.78
C THR A 89 -10.72 -6.22 -0.01
N TYR A 90 -9.79 -5.28 0.14
CA TYR A 90 -9.85 -3.97 -0.49
C TYR A 90 -9.01 -3.86 -1.77
N LYS A 91 -8.55 -4.98 -2.34
CA LYS A 91 -7.74 -5.03 -3.56
C LYS A 91 -8.27 -4.14 -4.70
N PRO A 92 -9.60 -4.08 -4.98
CA PRO A 92 -10.13 -3.22 -6.04
C PRO A 92 -9.88 -1.71 -5.85
N PHE A 93 -9.54 -1.26 -4.64
CA PHE A 93 -9.31 0.14 -4.32
C PHE A 93 -7.85 0.57 -4.45
N PHE A 94 -6.91 -0.37 -4.53
CA PHE A 94 -5.49 -0.07 -4.70
C PHE A 94 -5.11 -0.01 -6.17
N SER A 95 -4.09 0.80 -6.50
CA SER A 95 -3.45 0.65 -7.81
C SER A 95 -2.80 -0.73 -7.91
N SER A 96 -2.69 -1.24 -9.14
CA SER A 96 -2.00 -2.51 -9.40
C SER A 96 -0.54 -2.48 -8.93
N GLU A 97 0.12 -1.32 -9.06
CA GLU A 97 1.50 -1.09 -8.63
C GLU A 97 1.63 -1.09 -7.10
N LEU A 98 0.72 -0.44 -6.38
CA LEU A 98 0.69 -0.48 -4.92
C LEU A 98 0.48 -1.91 -4.41
N PHE A 99 -0.45 -2.65 -5.00
CA PHE A 99 -0.69 -4.03 -4.61
C PHE A 99 0.53 -4.92 -4.87
N HIS A 100 1.18 -4.74 -6.03
CA HIS A 100 2.38 -5.50 -6.40
C HIS A 100 3.57 -5.23 -5.45
N THR A 101 3.81 -3.96 -5.09
CA THR A 101 4.89 -3.62 -4.14
C THR A 101 4.61 -4.16 -2.75
N TYR A 102 3.34 -4.18 -2.32
CA TYR A 102 2.93 -4.85 -1.09
C TYR A 102 3.19 -6.37 -1.13
N GLU A 103 2.80 -7.06 -2.21
CA GLU A 103 3.05 -8.50 -2.39
C GLU A 103 4.55 -8.79 -2.32
N THR A 104 5.36 -7.98 -3.02
CA THR A 104 6.83 -8.08 -3.00
C THR A 104 7.38 -7.95 -1.58
N PHE A 105 6.91 -6.98 -0.80
CA PHE A 105 7.31 -6.86 0.60
C PHE A 105 6.91 -8.09 1.42
N MET A 106 5.70 -8.61 1.24
CA MET A 106 5.25 -9.81 1.96
C MET A 106 6.04 -11.07 1.58
N GLU A 107 6.47 -11.20 0.33
CA GLU A 107 7.32 -12.29 -0.15
C GLU A 107 8.74 -12.22 0.43
N GLU A 108 9.30 -11.02 0.56
CA GLU A 108 10.60 -10.78 1.21
C GLU A 108 10.53 -10.91 2.73
N ALA A 109 9.38 -10.62 3.34
CA ALA A 109 9.13 -10.73 4.77
C ALA A 109 8.82 -12.18 5.19
N PHE A 110 8.14 -12.95 4.34
CA PHE A 110 7.62 -14.26 4.70
C PHE A 110 7.83 -15.32 3.60
N ALA A 111 8.19 -16.52 4.02
CA ALA A 111 8.19 -17.70 3.16
C ALA A 111 6.87 -18.47 3.35
N PRO A 112 6.21 -18.90 2.25
CA PRO A 112 5.07 -19.79 2.35
C PRO A 112 5.51 -21.11 3.00
N TYR A 113 4.72 -21.63 3.93
CA TYR A 113 5.01 -22.92 4.55
C TYR A 113 4.32 -24.02 3.76
N GLY A 114 5.11 -24.78 2.99
CA GLY A 114 5.06 -26.23 2.74
C GLY A 114 3.74 -27.00 2.53
N GLY A 115 2.54 -26.40 2.49
CA GLY A 115 1.27 -27.10 2.30
C GLY A 115 0.06 -26.39 2.90
N SER A 116 -1.13 -26.92 2.60
CA SER A 116 -2.41 -26.38 3.07
C SER A 116 -2.51 -26.37 4.60
N GLY A 117 -2.99 -25.27 5.17
CA GLY A 117 -3.31 -25.14 6.60
C GLY A 117 -2.14 -24.81 7.53
N LYS A 118 -0.96 -24.50 7.01
CA LYS A 118 0.22 -24.14 7.82
C LYS A 118 0.63 -22.68 7.65
N ASP A 119 1.19 -22.12 8.72
CA ASP A 119 1.51 -20.71 8.81
C ASP A 119 2.77 -20.34 8.07
N ALA A 120 2.79 -19.16 7.45
CA ALA A 120 4.00 -18.60 6.85
C ALA A 120 5.13 -18.48 7.89
N ARG A 121 6.38 -18.63 7.41
CA ARG A 121 7.58 -18.41 8.22
C ARG A 121 8.15 -17.03 7.96
N ILE A 122 8.68 -16.41 8.99
CA ILE A 122 9.37 -15.13 8.92
C ILE A 122 10.73 -15.36 8.26
N ARG A 123 11.03 -14.60 7.21
CA ARG A 123 12.34 -14.60 6.55
C ARG A 123 13.35 -13.81 7.37
N SER A 124 13.75 -14.38 8.49
CA SER A 124 14.76 -13.80 9.37
C SER A 124 15.45 -14.93 10.13
N ASP A 125 16.50 -14.56 10.87
CA ASP A 125 17.15 -15.46 11.83
C ASP A 125 16.85 -14.98 13.26
N ILE A 126 16.76 -15.90 14.22
CA ILE A 126 16.42 -15.62 15.61
C ILE A 126 17.46 -14.68 16.24
N SER A 127 18.73 -14.92 15.93
CA SER A 127 19.87 -14.17 16.44
C SER A 127 20.73 -13.66 15.28
N THR A 128 21.03 -12.37 15.29
CA THR A 128 21.85 -11.69 14.27
C THR A 128 22.74 -10.65 14.94
N ASN A 129 23.66 -10.05 14.18
CA ASN A 129 24.45 -8.92 14.65
C ASN A 129 23.61 -7.69 15.05
N ASP A 130 22.37 -7.56 14.54
CA ASP A 130 21.47 -6.45 14.87
C ASP A 130 20.68 -6.70 16.17
N GLY A 131 20.60 -7.95 16.63
CA GLY A 131 19.84 -8.32 17.82
C GLY A 131 19.53 -9.80 17.90
N ASP A 132 19.07 -10.22 19.08
CA ASP A 132 18.73 -11.61 19.39
C ASP A 132 17.37 -11.69 20.07
N ARG A 133 16.43 -12.35 19.41
CA ARG A 133 15.04 -12.47 19.86
C ARG A 133 14.89 -13.43 21.03
N GLN A 134 15.78 -14.42 21.16
CA GLN A 134 15.72 -15.36 22.26
C GLN A 134 16.18 -14.72 23.57
N SER A 135 17.24 -13.92 23.54
CA SER A 135 17.74 -13.22 24.74
C SER A 135 16.91 -12.01 25.17
N HIS A 136 16.20 -11.38 24.24
CA HIS A 136 15.44 -10.16 24.52
C HIS A 136 13.93 -10.37 24.70
N SER A 137 13.40 -11.51 24.28
CA SER A 137 12.00 -11.85 24.53
C SER A 137 11.80 -12.25 25.99
N LYS A 138 10.78 -11.67 26.63
CA LYS A 138 10.40 -12.03 28.01
C LYS A 138 9.81 -13.44 28.11
N GLU A 139 9.30 -13.98 27.00
CA GLU A 139 8.48 -15.20 26.98
C GLU A 139 8.88 -16.14 25.83
N TRP A 140 10.17 -16.20 25.49
CA TRP A 140 10.63 -17.04 24.38
C TRP A 140 10.20 -18.51 24.55
N GLN A 141 9.49 -19.04 23.55
CA GLN A 141 9.08 -20.44 23.49
C GLN A 141 9.92 -21.21 22.46
N VAL A 142 10.30 -22.45 22.77
CA VAL A 142 11.19 -23.23 21.89
C VAL A 142 10.55 -23.54 20.53
N GLU A 143 9.22 -23.68 20.49
CA GLU A 143 8.45 -23.94 19.28
C GLU A 143 8.47 -22.76 18.31
N TRP A 144 8.87 -21.57 18.77
CA TRP A 144 9.01 -20.40 17.91
C TRP A 144 10.18 -20.50 16.95
N VAL A 145 11.13 -21.40 17.19
CA VAL A 145 12.27 -21.65 16.28
C VAL A 145 11.78 -21.99 14.88
N ASP A 146 10.72 -22.79 14.76
CA ASP A 146 10.15 -23.22 13.49
C ASP A 146 9.39 -22.12 12.73
N ARG A 147 9.22 -20.94 13.35
CA ARG A 147 8.60 -19.77 12.73
C ARG A 147 9.57 -18.98 11.86
N PHE A 148 10.85 -19.29 11.89
CA PHE A 148 11.90 -18.59 11.14
C PHE A 148 12.47 -19.49 10.04
N THR A 149 12.87 -18.88 8.92
CA THR A 149 13.55 -19.60 7.84
C THR A 149 15.06 -19.72 8.04
N LYS A 150 15.65 -18.90 8.94
CA LYS A 150 17.11 -18.67 9.06
C LYS A 150 17.74 -17.98 7.84
N GLU A 151 16.92 -17.63 6.84
CA GLU A 151 17.33 -16.87 5.67
C GLU A 151 16.84 -15.44 5.84
N ARG A 152 17.78 -14.50 5.98
CA ARG A 152 17.48 -13.08 6.10
C ARG A 152 18.07 -12.31 4.92
N ASN A 153 17.23 -11.62 4.16
CA ASN A 153 17.66 -10.71 3.11
C ASN A 153 17.42 -9.26 3.52
N LYS A 154 18.27 -8.73 4.42
CA LYS A 154 18.09 -7.40 5.03
C LYS A 154 17.91 -6.30 3.98
N LEU A 155 18.73 -6.32 2.92
CA LEU A 155 18.70 -5.29 1.88
C LEU A 155 17.42 -5.37 1.04
N ALA A 156 17.00 -6.56 0.60
CA ALA A 156 15.79 -6.71 -0.19
C ALA A 156 14.54 -6.38 0.62
N GLN A 157 14.49 -6.78 1.89
CA GLN A 157 13.40 -6.45 2.82
C GLN A 157 13.22 -4.93 2.99
N ASP A 158 14.34 -4.23 3.20
CA ASP A 158 14.34 -2.77 3.33
C ASP A 158 13.90 -2.08 2.03
N GLN A 159 14.47 -2.51 0.89
CA GLN A 159 14.09 -1.97 -0.41
C GLN A 159 12.62 -2.22 -0.74
N ALA A 160 12.09 -3.41 -0.46
CA ALA A 160 10.70 -3.74 -0.74
C ALA A 160 9.74 -2.90 0.12
N TYR A 161 10.03 -2.75 1.42
CA TYR A 161 9.24 -1.91 2.32
C TYR A 161 9.25 -0.43 1.90
N ASN A 162 10.44 0.11 1.58
CA ASN A 162 10.56 1.50 1.14
C ASN A 162 9.83 1.75 -0.19
N ARG A 163 9.93 0.83 -1.16
CA ARG A 163 9.16 0.92 -2.41
C ARG A 163 7.66 0.90 -2.17
N PHE A 164 7.18 0.05 -1.27
CA PHE A 164 5.77 0.04 -0.87
C PHE A 164 5.34 1.39 -0.29
N LEU A 165 6.12 1.98 0.63
CA LEU A 165 5.81 3.30 1.22
C LEU A 165 5.84 4.43 0.18
N GLU A 166 6.79 4.40 -0.75
CA GLU A 166 6.86 5.35 -1.85
C GLU A 166 5.65 5.26 -2.76
N GLN A 167 5.24 4.05 -3.14
CA GLN A 167 4.07 3.85 -3.97
C GLN A 167 2.78 4.23 -3.23
N LEU A 168 2.68 3.92 -1.95
CA LEU A 168 1.56 4.35 -1.12
C LEU A 168 1.45 5.87 -1.09
N ALA A 169 2.57 6.59 -0.94
CA ALA A 169 2.57 8.05 -0.95
C ALA A 169 2.06 8.62 -2.29
N ARG A 170 2.40 7.98 -3.42
CA ARG A 170 1.86 8.35 -4.76
C ARG A 170 0.36 8.09 -4.86
N ASP A 171 -0.09 6.90 -4.43
CA ASP A 171 -1.51 6.49 -4.44
C ASP A 171 -2.38 7.36 -3.52
N LEU A 172 -1.77 7.96 -2.49
CA LEU A 172 -2.38 8.94 -1.58
C LEU A 172 -2.18 10.40 -2.02
N SER A 173 -1.51 10.63 -3.17
CA SER A 173 -1.23 11.97 -3.70
C SER A 173 -0.45 12.89 -2.74
N LEU A 174 0.45 12.32 -1.95
CA LEU A 174 1.32 13.04 -1.02
C LEU A 174 2.67 13.44 -1.65
N LYS A 175 3.01 12.89 -2.82
CA LYS A 175 4.24 13.11 -3.57
C LYS A 175 3.98 13.10 -5.06
#